data_AF-A0A1H0M5M4-F1
#
_entry.id   AF-A0A1H0M5M4-F1
#
_cell.length_a   1.000
_cell.length_b   1.000
_cell.length_c   1.000
_cell.angle_alpha   90.00
_cell.angle_beta   90.00
_cell.angle_gamma   90.00
#
_symmetry.space_group_name_H-M   'P 1'
#
loop_
_entity.id
_entity.type
_entity.pdbx_description
1 polymer ?
#
loop_
_entity_poly.entity_id
_entity_poly.type
_entity_poly.pdbx_seq_one_letter_code
_entity_poly.pdbx_strand_id
1 'polypeptide(L)'
;MRYLKPIAIALLIHLFALLAPFLVPIGLLFARWDSKPTLDQNGLHLAVRGDLPACFAWLNTPDERLPGGLYEPNVETIYQRYGRFLCSWYWLGLRNRGHGFAAQFGLPTSAYWPGEPGYYQRGGLWWLRYPLAGGRLQFKAGYRIYKLLDSSFLAVPVFTITKA
;
A
#
# COMPACT_ATOMS: atom_id res chain seq x y z
N MET A 1 23.45 -2.16 11.60
CA MET A 1 22.25 -3.02 11.40
C MET A 1 20.94 -2.25 11.29
N ARG A 2 20.70 -1.20 12.10
CA ARG A 2 19.45 -0.42 12.11
C ARG A 2 18.97 0.10 10.75
N TYR A 3 19.89 0.54 9.87
CA TYR A 3 19.56 1.01 8.52
C TYR A 3 19.42 -0.12 7.49
N LEU A 4 20.14 -1.23 7.69
CA LEU A 4 20.16 -2.35 6.75
C LEU A 4 18.91 -3.23 6.86
N LYS A 5 18.39 -3.44 8.08
CA LYS A 5 17.22 -4.30 8.30
C LYS A 5 15.98 -3.84 7.52
N PRO A 6 15.57 -2.56 7.55
CA PRO A 6 14.42 -2.08 6.77
C PRO A 6 14.65 -2.24 5.26
N ILE A 7 15.87 -1.99 4.78
CA ILE A 7 16.21 -2.16 3.36
C ILE A 7 16.10 -3.63 2.94
N ALA A 8 16.65 -4.55 3.72
CA ALA A 8 16.57 -5.98 3.45
C ALA A 8 15.11 -6.49 3.44
N ILE A 9 14.30 -6.06 4.42
CA ILE A 9 12.87 -6.39 4.45
C ILE A 9 12.15 -5.79 3.25
N ALA A 10 12.45 -4.54 2.88
CA ALA A 10 11.84 -3.88 1.73
C ALA A 10 12.21 -4.54 0.39
N LEU A 11 13.43 -5.07 0.25
CA LEU A 11 13.83 -5.87 -0.90
C LEU A 11 13.01 -7.16 -0.99
N LEU A 12 12.80 -7.86 0.14
CA LEU A 12 11.93 -9.03 0.18
C LEU A 12 10.48 -8.65 -0.18
N ILE A 13 9.96 -7.55 0.37
CA ILE A 13 8.63 -7.02 0.01
C ILE A 13 8.53 -6.76 -1.49
N HIS A 14 9.57 -6.21 -2.13
CA HIS A 14 9.57 -5.99 -3.58
C HIS A 14 9.47 -7.30 -4.37
N LEU A 15 10.14 -8.37 -3.91
CA LEU A 15 10.03 -9.68 -4.54
C LEU A 15 8.58 -10.20 -4.48
N PHE A 16 7.92 -10.10 -3.32
CA PHE A 16 6.50 -10.45 -3.19
C PHE A 16 5.60 -9.54 -4.05
N ALA A 17 5.93 -8.26 -4.13
CA ALA A 17 5.18 -7.29 -4.93
C ALA A 17 5.22 -7.62 -6.44
N LEU A 18 6.31 -8.20 -6.94
CA LEU A 18 6.39 -8.65 -8.33
C LEU A 18 5.43 -9.79 -8.64
N LEU A 19 5.05 -10.59 -7.64
CA LEU A 19 4.12 -11.71 -7.79
C LEU A 19 2.64 -11.28 -7.66
N ALA A 20 2.37 -10.14 -7.03
CA ALA A 20 1.01 -9.68 -6.77
C ALA A 20 0.10 -9.53 -8.01
N PRO A 21 0.56 -9.04 -9.20
CA PRO A 21 -0.28 -9.01 -10.39
C PRO A 21 -0.88 -10.36 -10.78
N PHE A 22 -0.21 -11.47 -10.44
CA PHE A 22 -0.61 -12.83 -10.79
C PHE A 22 -1.38 -13.52 -9.67
N LEU A 23 -1.02 -13.25 -8.40
CA LEU A 23 -1.67 -13.87 -7.25
C LEU A 23 -2.98 -13.19 -6.86
N VAL A 24 -3.12 -11.88 -7.11
CA VAL A 24 -4.35 -11.14 -6.80
C VAL A 24 -5.56 -11.67 -7.58
N PRO A 25 -5.52 -11.89 -8.92
CA PRO A 25 -6.65 -12.48 -9.63
C PRO A 25 -7.12 -13.80 -9.03
N ILE A 26 -6.18 -14.67 -8.62
CA ILE A 26 -6.48 -15.95 -7.98
C ILE A 26 -7.19 -15.71 -6.64
N GLY A 27 -6.66 -14.82 -5.80
CA GLY A 27 -7.30 -14.45 -4.54
C GLY A 27 -8.69 -13.85 -4.71
N LEU A 28 -8.90 -13.05 -5.75
CA LEU A 28 -10.18 -12.41 -6.02
C LEU A 28 -11.30 -13.40 -6.40
N LEU A 29 -10.96 -14.57 -6.96
CA LEU A 29 -11.95 -15.64 -7.18
C LEU A 29 -12.59 -16.14 -5.88
N PHE A 30 -11.90 -15.97 -4.76
CA PHE A 30 -12.33 -16.38 -3.42
C PHE A 30 -12.61 -15.20 -2.48
N ALA A 31 -12.63 -13.98 -3.00
CA ALA A 31 -12.92 -12.79 -2.21
C ALA A 31 -14.34 -12.85 -1.64
N ARG A 32 -14.47 -12.50 -0.35
CA ARG A 32 -15.77 -12.37 0.30
C ARG A 32 -16.22 -10.93 0.20
N TRP A 33 -17.38 -10.73 -0.41
CA TRP A 33 -17.98 -9.43 -0.61
C TRP A 33 -19.11 -9.23 0.40
N ASP A 34 -19.22 -8.02 0.93
CA ASP A 34 -20.29 -7.62 1.81
C ASP A 34 -21.64 -7.66 1.06
N SER A 35 -22.73 -7.88 1.79
CA SER A 35 -24.08 -7.88 1.20
C SER A 35 -24.63 -6.48 0.93
N LYS A 36 -24.06 -5.47 1.59
CA LYS A 36 -24.46 -4.06 1.47
C LYS A 36 -23.24 -3.19 1.26
N PRO A 37 -23.38 -2.08 0.53
CA PRO A 37 -22.27 -1.20 0.30
C PRO A 37 -21.98 -0.35 1.55
N THR A 38 -20.71 -0.03 1.76
CA THR A 38 -20.20 0.79 2.86
C THR A 38 -19.23 1.84 2.33
N LEU A 39 -19.02 2.90 3.11
CA LEU A 39 -18.13 4.00 2.74
C LEU A 39 -16.67 3.54 2.77
N ASP A 40 -15.80 4.23 2.02
CA ASP A 40 -14.35 4.08 2.13
C ASP A 40 -13.81 4.63 3.46
N GLN A 41 -12.49 4.46 3.69
CA GLN A 41 -11.80 4.96 4.88
C GLN A 41 -11.94 6.48 5.11
N ASN A 42 -12.28 7.23 4.05
CA ASN A 42 -12.47 8.68 4.10
C ASN A 42 -13.95 9.09 4.28
N GLY A 43 -14.88 8.15 4.24
CA GLY A 43 -16.31 8.44 4.38
C GLY A 43 -16.97 9.05 3.14
N LEU A 44 -16.35 8.93 1.96
CA LEU A 44 -16.73 9.66 0.74
C LEU A 44 -17.40 8.77 -0.31
N HIS A 45 -16.88 7.56 -0.54
CA HIS A 45 -17.32 6.71 -1.67
C HIS A 45 -17.99 5.42 -1.20
N LEU A 46 -19.24 5.24 -1.60
CA LEU A 46 -20.04 4.06 -1.28
C LEU A 46 -19.78 2.92 -2.28
N ALA A 47 -19.37 1.75 -1.79
CA ALA A 47 -19.18 0.57 -2.64
C ALA A 47 -19.41 -0.73 -1.87
N VAL A 48 -19.74 -1.81 -2.59
CA VAL A 48 -19.76 -3.16 -1.99
C VAL A 48 -18.32 -3.54 -1.68
N ARG A 49 -18.01 -3.56 -0.37
CA ARG A 49 -16.66 -3.86 0.11
C ARG A 49 -16.40 -5.35 0.16
N GLY A 50 -15.14 -5.73 0.26
CA GLY A 50 -14.78 -7.13 0.43
C GLY A 50 -13.36 -7.33 0.91
N ASP A 51 -13.07 -8.58 1.27
CA ASP A 51 -11.77 -8.99 1.77
C ASP A 51 -11.32 -10.28 1.10
N LEU A 52 -10.01 -10.36 0.83
CA LEU A 52 -9.38 -11.61 0.44
C LEU A 52 -9.41 -12.62 1.61
N PRO A 53 -9.51 -13.93 1.33
CA PRO A 53 -9.44 -14.95 2.38
C PRO A 53 -8.05 -14.98 3.04
N ALA A 54 -7.94 -15.59 4.22
CA ALA A 54 -6.75 -15.54 5.07
C ALA A 54 -5.43 -15.92 4.35
N CYS A 55 -5.43 -16.92 3.46
CA CYS A 55 -4.24 -17.31 2.70
C CYS A 55 -3.75 -16.24 1.70
N PHE A 56 -4.62 -15.33 1.30
CA PHE A 56 -4.32 -14.19 0.44
C PHE A 56 -4.41 -12.85 1.18
N ALA A 57 -4.64 -12.84 2.50
CA ALA A 57 -4.81 -11.61 3.26
C ALA A 57 -3.57 -10.70 3.25
N TRP A 58 -2.38 -11.28 3.04
CA TRP A 58 -1.14 -10.52 2.86
C TRP A 58 -1.11 -9.68 1.56
N LEU A 59 -2.01 -9.92 0.61
CA LEU A 59 -2.19 -9.09 -0.57
C LEU A 59 -3.12 -7.89 -0.31
N ASN A 60 -3.89 -7.89 0.78
CA ASN A 60 -4.77 -6.77 1.11
C ASN A 60 -3.95 -5.51 1.44
N THR A 61 -4.57 -4.36 1.22
CA THR A 61 -4.04 -3.08 1.68
C THR A 61 -4.44 -2.82 3.13
N PRO A 62 -3.52 -2.33 3.98
CA PRO A 62 -3.83 -2.04 5.38
C PRO A 62 -4.69 -0.77 5.52
N ASP A 63 -4.73 0.07 4.48
CA ASP A 63 -5.43 1.36 4.43
C ASP A 63 -6.86 1.26 3.87
N GLU A 64 -7.22 0.23 3.11
CA GLU A 64 -8.54 0.15 2.47
C GLU A 64 -8.93 -1.29 2.09
N ARG A 65 -10.24 -1.57 2.09
CA ARG A 65 -10.83 -2.85 1.67
C ARG A 65 -11.05 -2.88 0.15
N LEU A 66 -11.33 -4.06 -0.41
CA LEU A 66 -11.74 -4.17 -1.82
C LEU A 66 -13.01 -3.34 -2.06
N PRO A 67 -13.23 -2.76 -3.26
CA PRO A 67 -12.38 -2.85 -4.45
C PRO A 67 -11.16 -1.92 -4.45
N GLY A 68 -10.97 -1.11 -3.41
CA GLY A 68 -9.84 -0.20 -3.24
C GLY A 68 -10.25 1.21 -2.82
N GLY A 69 -9.26 2.10 -2.78
CA GLY A 69 -9.42 3.51 -2.42
C GLY A 69 -10.10 4.32 -3.50
N LEU A 70 -11.43 4.29 -3.54
CA LEU A 70 -12.23 5.02 -4.54
C LEU A 70 -12.12 6.54 -4.41
N TYR A 71 -11.59 7.07 -3.30
CA TYR A 71 -11.17 8.47 -3.18
C TYR A 71 -10.08 8.88 -4.18
N GLU A 72 -9.38 7.93 -4.81
CA GLU A 72 -8.46 8.21 -5.92
C GLU A 72 -9.21 8.22 -7.26
N PRO A 73 -9.23 9.35 -8.00
CA PRO A 73 -10.02 9.49 -9.23
C PRO A 73 -9.74 8.40 -10.28
N ASN A 74 -8.49 7.94 -10.40
CA ASN A 74 -8.11 6.87 -11.32
C ASN A 74 -8.72 5.52 -10.91
N VAL A 75 -8.77 5.22 -9.60
CA VAL A 75 -9.34 3.98 -9.06
C VAL A 75 -10.84 4.00 -9.23
N GLU A 76 -11.49 5.12 -8.92
CA GLU A 76 -12.91 5.32 -9.15
C GLU A 76 -13.28 5.15 -10.63
N THR A 77 -12.52 5.76 -11.54
CA THR A 77 -12.74 5.63 -12.98
C THR A 77 -12.67 4.17 -13.43
N ILE A 78 -11.69 3.41 -12.93
CA ILE A 78 -11.57 1.98 -13.23
C ILE A 78 -12.75 1.20 -12.64
N TYR A 79 -13.17 1.51 -11.42
CA TYR A 79 -14.34 0.91 -10.80
C TYR A 79 -15.62 1.15 -11.59
N GLN A 80 -15.89 2.40 -11.99
CA GLN A 80 -17.08 2.75 -12.76
C GLN A 80 -17.09 2.09 -14.14
N ARG A 81 -15.92 1.98 -14.79
CA ARG A 81 -15.81 1.44 -16.15
C ARG A 81 -15.75 -0.08 -16.23
N TYR A 82 -15.10 -0.72 -15.26
CA TYR A 82 -14.73 -2.14 -15.33
C TYR A 82 -15.23 -2.96 -14.13
N GLY A 83 -15.89 -2.31 -13.17
CA GLY A 83 -16.46 -2.95 -11.99
C GLY A 83 -15.44 -3.33 -10.92
N ARG A 84 -15.96 -3.91 -9.83
CA ARG A 84 -15.19 -4.20 -8.62
C ARG A 84 -14.01 -5.15 -8.83
N PHE A 85 -14.14 -6.16 -9.71
CA PHE A 85 -13.10 -7.19 -9.87
C PHE A 85 -11.84 -6.60 -10.52
N LEU A 86 -11.98 -5.94 -11.66
CA LEU A 86 -10.85 -5.31 -12.35
C LEU A 86 -10.28 -4.13 -11.56
N CYS A 87 -11.14 -3.37 -10.87
CA CYS A 87 -10.67 -2.35 -9.92
C CYS A 87 -9.83 -2.95 -8.80
N SER A 88 -10.28 -4.05 -8.19
CA SER A 88 -9.52 -4.75 -7.14
C SER A 88 -8.18 -5.27 -7.64
N TRP A 89 -8.14 -5.81 -8.85
CA TRP A 89 -6.91 -6.28 -9.46
C TRP A 89 -5.96 -5.12 -9.77
N TYR A 90 -6.46 -4.03 -10.33
CA TYR A 90 -5.66 -2.82 -10.52
C TYR A 90 -5.13 -2.30 -9.17
N TRP A 91 -5.98 -2.23 -8.15
CA TRP A 91 -5.64 -1.70 -6.84
C TRP A 91 -4.57 -2.55 -6.16
N LEU A 92 -4.84 -3.82 -5.88
CA LEU A 92 -3.91 -4.69 -5.15
C LEU A 92 -2.78 -5.21 -6.04
N GLY A 93 -3.10 -5.62 -7.26
CA GLY A 93 -2.17 -6.28 -8.18
C GLY A 93 -1.26 -5.31 -8.93
N LEU A 94 -1.62 -4.04 -9.08
CA LEU A 94 -0.82 -3.06 -9.83
C LEU A 94 -0.41 -1.84 -8.98
N ARG A 95 -1.36 -1.17 -8.32
CA ARG A 95 -1.13 0.07 -7.57
C ARG A 95 -0.47 -0.19 -6.21
N ASN A 96 -0.89 -1.25 -5.50
CA ASN A 96 -0.51 -1.56 -4.12
C ASN A 96 0.12 -2.95 -3.95
N ARG A 97 1.02 -3.29 -4.86
CA ARG A 97 1.56 -4.64 -5.05
C ARG A 97 2.11 -5.35 -3.82
N GLY A 98 2.62 -4.66 -2.81
CA GLY A 98 3.29 -5.30 -1.67
C GLY A 98 2.77 -4.89 -0.30
N HIS A 99 1.61 -4.25 -0.22
CA HIS A 99 1.24 -3.51 0.99
C HIS A 99 0.91 -4.41 2.19
N GLY A 100 0.13 -5.48 2.02
CA GLY A 100 -0.21 -6.34 3.16
C GLY A 100 1.00 -7.09 3.72
N PHE A 101 1.92 -7.53 2.87
CA PHE A 101 3.19 -8.09 3.32
C PHE A 101 4.07 -7.03 4.00
N ALA A 102 4.11 -5.79 3.49
CA ALA A 102 4.80 -4.69 4.16
C ALA A 102 4.21 -4.37 5.54
N ALA A 103 2.89 -4.44 5.69
CA ALA A 103 2.18 -4.19 6.93
C ALA A 103 2.57 -5.18 8.04
N GLN A 104 2.85 -6.44 7.71
CA GLN A 104 3.31 -7.45 8.69
C GLN A 104 4.64 -7.09 9.36
N PHE A 105 5.46 -6.25 8.71
CA PHE A 105 6.73 -5.75 9.26
C PHE A 105 6.65 -4.28 9.68
N GLY A 106 5.44 -3.72 9.71
CA GLY A 106 5.20 -2.34 10.11
C GLY A 106 5.39 -2.14 11.61
N LEU A 107 5.76 -0.92 11.99
CA LEU A 107 5.87 -0.49 13.38
C LEU A 107 4.83 0.60 13.66
N PRO A 108 4.08 0.54 14.78
CA PRO A 108 3.17 1.61 15.16
C PRO A 108 3.85 2.97 15.26
N THR A 109 3.16 4.04 14.85
CA THR A 109 3.63 5.42 14.97
C THR A 109 2.47 6.36 15.23
N SER A 110 2.75 7.62 15.57
CA SER A 110 1.75 8.66 15.84
C SER A 110 1.76 9.81 14.83
N ALA A 111 2.67 9.81 13.85
CA ALA A 111 2.82 10.94 12.93
C ALA A 111 3.37 10.53 11.56
N TYR A 112 3.14 11.40 10.58
CA TYR A 112 3.70 11.33 9.23
C TYR A 112 5.14 11.86 9.17
N TRP A 113 5.89 11.40 8.16
CA TRP A 113 7.16 12.00 7.76
C TRP A 113 6.93 13.16 6.79
N PRO A 114 7.74 14.22 6.85
CA PRO A 114 7.68 15.32 5.89
C PRO A 114 7.91 14.82 4.47
N GLY A 115 7.28 15.46 3.48
CA GLY A 115 7.35 15.04 2.08
C GLY A 115 8.67 15.42 1.40
N GLU A 116 9.39 16.42 1.90
CA GLU A 116 10.56 16.98 1.21
C GLU A 116 11.74 16.00 1.08
N PRO A 117 12.60 16.15 0.06
CA PRO A 117 13.86 15.42 -0.01
C PRO A 117 14.72 15.68 1.22
N GLY A 118 15.40 14.64 1.69
CA GLY A 118 16.25 14.74 2.87
C GLY A 118 16.34 13.44 3.65
N TYR A 119 17.11 13.52 4.73
CA TYR A 119 17.21 12.47 5.73
C TYR A 119 16.46 12.90 7.00
N TYR A 120 15.57 12.03 7.49
CA TYR A 120 14.75 12.28 8.66
C TYR A 120 14.84 11.11 9.63
N GLN A 121 14.80 11.41 10.93
CA GLN A 121 14.88 10.40 11.98
C GLN A 121 14.06 10.82 13.21
N ARG A 122 13.36 9.86 13.83
CA ARG A 122 12.61 10.02 15.10
C ARG A 122 12.60 8.68 15.82
N GLY A 123 13.21 8.63 17.00
CA GLY A 123 13.39 7.37 17.72
C GLY A 123 14.11 6.34 16.84
N GLY A 124 13.54 5.14 16.70
CA GLY A 124 14.05 4.04 15.88
C GLY A 124 13.79 4.15 14.38
N LEU A 125 12.85 5.00 13.96
CA LEU A 125 12.44 5.16 12.56
C LEU A 125 13.30 6.21 11.84
N TRP A 126 13.52 5.99 10.55
CA TRP A 126 14.27 6.89 9.69
C TRP A 126 13.78 6.80 8.24
N TRP A 127 14.06 7.84 7.47
CA TRP A 127 13.71 7.91 6.05
C TRP A 127 14.74 8.75 5.28
N LEU A 128 15.04 8.32 4.07
CA LEU A 128 15.92 9.00 3.13
C LEU A 128 15.20 9.16 1.78
N ARG A 129 15.08 10.39 1.29
CA ARG A 129 14.66 10.72 -0.07
C ARG A 129 15.77 11.51 -0.75
N TYR A 130 16.36 10.92 -1.78
CA TYR A 130 17.48 11.52 -2.50
C TYR A 130 17.12 11.70 -3.99
N PRO A 131 17.19 12.93 -4.55
CA PRO A 131 16.93 13.15 -5.96
C PRO A 131 18.05 12.53 -6.81
N LEU A 132 17.66 11.90 -7.91
CA LEU A 132 18.54 11.30 -8.90
C LEU A 132 18.25 11.90 -10.28
N ALA A 133 19.21 11.79 -11.21
CA ALA A 133 19.06 12.21 -12.60
C ALA A 133 18.53 13.65 -12.77
N GLY A 134 19.15 14.62 -12.07
CA GLY A 134 18.74 16.03 -12.11
C GLY A 134 17.35 16.28 -11.53
N GLY A 135 16.89 15.43 -10.60
CA GLY A 135 15.58 15.54 -9.98
C GLY A 135 14.44 14.92 -10.80
N ARG A 136 14.73 14.08 -11.81
CA ARG A 136 13.71 13.32 -12.56
C ARG A 136 13.30 12.02 -11.86
N LEU A 137 14.23 11.47 -11.08
CA LEU A 137 14.06 10.26 -10.30
C LEU A 137 14.32 10.55 -8.82
N GLN A 138 13.84 9.67 -7.95
CA GLN A 138 14.02 9.78 -6.51
C GLN A 138 14.30 8.40 -5.95
N PHE A 139 15.42 8.28 -5.24
CA PHE A 139 15.68 7.14 -4.38
C PHE A 139 14.98 7.35 -3.03
N LYS A 140 14.27 6.32 -2.55
CA LYS A 140 13.57 6.30 -1.27
C LYS A 140 13.98 5.08 -0.46
N ALA A 141 14.43 5.27 0.77
CA ALA A 141 14.78 4.18 1.69
C ALA A 141 14.37 4.50 3.14
N GLY A 142 14.12 3.46 3.94
CA GLY A 142 13.76 3.58 5.35
C GLY A 142 12.33 3.15 5.60
N TYR A 143 11.49 4.05 6.11
CA TYR A 143 10.08 3.77 6.42
C TYR A 143 9.12 4.74 5.72
N ARG A 144 7.96 4.22 5.31
CA ARG A 144 6.80 4.99 4.84
C ARG A 144 5.67 4.87 5.84
N ILE A 145 4.89 5.93 6.03
CA ILE A 145 3.75 5.92 6.95
C ILE A 145 2.45 5.69 6.18
N TYR A 146 1.63 4.77 6.70
CA TYR A 146 0.28 4.47 6.26
C TYR A 146 -0.70 4.81 7.38
N LYS A 147 -1.87 5.31 7.02
CA LYS A 147 -3.03 5.39 7.92
C LYS A 147 -3.87 4.15 7.71
N LEU A 148 -4.25 3.50 8.81
CA LEU A 148 -5.07 2.30 8.80
C LEU A 148 -6.57 2.65 8.83
N LEU A 149 -7.43 1.67 8.55
CA LEU A 149 -8.89 1.81 8.63
C LEU A 149 -9.40 2.29 9.99
N ASP A 150 -8.70 1.97 11.07
CA ASP A 150 -9.00 2.42 12.44
C ASP A 150 -8.42 3.81 12.77
N SER A 151 -7.89 4.52 11.77
CA SER A 151 -7.19 5.81 11.89
C SER A 151 -5.86 5.80 12.65
N SER A 152 -5.35 4.64 13.06
CA SER A 152 -3.98 4.53 13.57
C SER A 152 -2.94 4.64 12.44
N PHE A 153 -1.67 4.85 12.81
CA PHE A 153 -0.58 4.97 11.84
C PHE A 153 0.44 3.85 11.97
N LEU A 154 0.90 3.37 10.82
CA LEU A 154 1.87 2.29 10.69
C LEU A 154 3.05 2.72 9.81
N ALA A 155 4.27 2.54 10.31
CA ALA A 155 5.51 2.76 9.57
C ALA A 155 5.98 1.45 8.95
N VAL A 156 5.92 1.30 7.62
CA VAL A 156 6.35 0.09 6.92
C VAL A 156 7.69 0.29 6.18
N PRO A 157 8.53 -0.74 6.07
CA PRO A 157 9.80 -0.63 5.35
C PRO A 157 9.63 -0.31 3.87
N VAL A 158 10.48 0.58 3.33
CA VAL A 158 10.49 0.96 1.92
C VAL A 158 11.91 1.05 1.37
N PHE A 159 12.09 0.60 0.13
CA PHE A 159 13.31 0.72 -0.65
C PHE A 159 12.92 0.76 -2.13
N THR A 160 13.00 1.90 -2.79
CA THR A 160 12.55 2.01 -4.18
C THR A 160 13.16 3.21 -4.91
N ILE A 161 13.05 3.20 -6.23
CA ILE A 161 13.31 4.35 -7.09
C ILE A 161 11.99 4.72 -7.74
N THR A 162 11.51 5.94 -7.51
CA THR A 162 10.30 6.46 -8.15
C THR A 162 10.64 7.62 -9.07
N LYS A 163 9.71 7.95 -9.98
CA LYS A 163 9.72 9.27 -10.61
C LYS A 163 9.61 10.35 -9.53
N ALA A 164 10.21 11.50 -9.81
CA ALA A 164 10.21 12.62 -8.88
C ALA A 164 8.86 13.31 -8.73
#